data_AF-A0A0Q0VVD2-F1
#
_entry.id   AF-A0A0Q0VVD2-F1
#
_cell.length_a   1.000
_cell.length_b   1.000
_cell.length_c   1.000
_cell.angle_alpha   90.00
_cell.angle_beta   90.00
_cell.angle_gamma   90.00
#
_symmetry.space_group_name_H-M   'P 1'
#
loop_
_entity.id
_entity.type
_entity.pdbx_description
1 polymer ?
#
loop_
_entity_poly.entity_id
_entity_poly.type
_entity_poly.pdbx_seq_one_letter_code
_entity_poly.pdbx_strand_id
1 'polypeptide(L)'
;MKTISDSISITNANTANIIINTSLYDIEAINSACYAFTSNYHILVNRVNDTTVKVIFELKNKSSRRNISEDIKDFLNSVIDYQVRLRLEQTNSKIRDLIVKHAFSPIDLKKEIESL
;
A
#
# COMPACT_ATOMS: atom_id res chain seq x y z
N MET A 1 20.41 -13.50 -14.25
CA MET A 1 19.37 -13.45 -13.20
C MET A 1 18.96 -11.98 -13.07
N LYS A 2 17.70 -11.61 -13.32
CA LYS A 2 17.27 -10.21 -13.14
C LYS A 2 17.20 -9.91 -11.64
N THR A 3 17.85 -8.84 -11.21
CA THR A 3 17.80 -8.35 -9.84
C THR A 3 16.78 -7.21 -9.71
N ILE A 4 16.27 -6.95 -8.51
CA ILE A 4 15.35 -5.81 -8.27
C ILE A 4 16.00 -4.49 -8.70
N SER A 5 17.32 -4.38 -8.53
CA SER A 5 18.13 -3.24 -8.97
C SER A 5 18.01 -2.95 -10.47
N ASP A 6 17.74 -3.95 -11.32
CA ASP A 6 17.56 -3.77 -12.77
C ASP A 6 16.24 -3.07 -13.11
N SER A 7 15.28 -3.05 -12.17
CA SER A 7 13.97 -2.41 -12.34
C SER A 7 13.92 -1.01 -11.74
N ILE A 8 14.97 -0.60 -11.00
CA ILE A 8 15.11 0.73 -10.41
C ILE A 8 15.92 1.59 -11.35
N SER A 9 15.32 2.67 -11.85
CA SER A 9 16.02 3.66 -12.67
C SER A 9 16.54 4.78 -11.77
N ILE A 10 17.82 4.68 -11.38
CA ILE A 10 18.50 5.77 -10.66
C ILE A 10 18.85 6.86 -11.68
N THR A 11 18.31 8.06 -11.48
CA THR A 11 18.60 9.21 -12.36
C THR A 11 19.84 9.94 -11.87
N ASN A 12 19.91 10.30 -10.58
CA ASN A 12 21.07 10.90 -9.90
C ASN A 12 21.23 10.31 -8.48
N ALA A 13 22.28 10.69 -7.74
CA ALA A 13 22.50 10.24 -6.36
C ALA A 13 21.30 10.48 -5.41
N ASN A 14 20.47 11.49 -5.71
CA ASN A 14 19.34 11.89 -4.88
C ASN A 14 17.97 11.63 -5.53
N THR A 15 17.96 11.10 -6.76
CA THR A 15 16.72 10.91 -7.53
C THR A 15 16.68 9.54 -8.19
N ALA A 16 15.56 8.86 -8.02
CA ALA A 16 15.34 7.56 -8.64
C ALA A 16 13.87 7.39 -8.97
N ASN A 17 13.57 6.49 -9.90
CA ASN A 17 12.21 6.17 -10.26
C ASN A 17 12.04 4.67 -10.47
N ILE A 18 10.81 4.21 -10.31
CA ILE A 18 10.42 2.83 -10.50
C ILE A 18 9.09 2.77 -11.25
N ILE A 19 8.95 1.73 -12.06
CA ILE A 19 7.76 1.45 -12.83
C ILE A 19 7.02 0.29 -12.16
N ILE A 20 5.73 0.48 -11.88
CA ILE A 20 4.87 -0.49 -11.20
C ILE A 20 3.67 -0.79 -12.08
N ASN A 21 3.34 -2.08 -12.21
CA ASN A 21 2.17 -2.52 -12.94
C ASN A 21 0.93 -2.50 -12.03
N THR A 22 -0.05 -1.68 -12.38
CA THR A 22 -1.31 -1.52 -11.63
C THR A 22 -2.30 -2.67 -11.84
N SER A 23 -2.00 -3.64 -12.70
CA SER A 23 -2.77 -4.90 -12.75
C SER A 23 -2.40 -5.85 -11.61
N LEU A 24 -1.25 -5.65 -10.97
CA LEU A 24 -0.77 -6.45 -9.85
C LEU A 24 -1.08 -5.82 -8.49
N TYR A 25 -1.03 -4.48 -8.44
CA TYR A 25 -1.21 -3.69 -7.23
C TYR A 25 -2.21 -2.57 -7.48
N ASP A 26 -3.18 -2.44 -6.58
CA ASP A 26 -4.15 -1.36 -6.58
C ASP A 26 -3.45 -0.02 -6.35
N ILE A 27 -3.94 1.02 -7.04
CA ILE A 27 -3.37 2.37 -6.92
C ILE A 27 -3.42 2.90 -5.48
N GLU A 28 -4.43 2.47 -4.71
CA GLU A 28 -4.60 2.80 -3.29
C GLU A 28 -3.46 2.24 -2.43
N ALA A 29 -3.01 1.01 -2.71
CA ALA A 29 -1.87 0.41 -2.03
C ALA A 29 -0.55 1.13 -2.38
N ILE A 30 -0.36 1.46 -3.65
CA ILE A 30 0.81 2.23 -4.12
C ILE A 30 0.85 3.60 -3.45
N ASN A 31 -0.28 4.31 -3.40
CA ASN A 31 -0.37 5.64 -2.79
C ASN A 31 -0.13 5.59 -1.27
N SER A 32 -0.65 4.57 -0.59
CA SER A 32 -0.41 4.37 0.84
C SER A 32 1.07 4.11 1.14
N ALA A 33 1.73 3.30 0.32
CA ALA A 33 3.17 3.11 0.39
C ALA A 33 3.93 4.40 0.11
N CYS A 34 3.53 5.19 -0.90
CA CYS A 34 4.15 6.48 -1.17
C CYS A 34 4.07 7.40 0.05
N TYR A 35 2.90 7.50 0.67
CA TYR A 35 2.66 8.34 1.84
C TYR A 35 3.66 8.05 2.98
N ALA A 36 3.94 6.77 3.26
CA ALA A 36 4.89 6.36 4.30
C ALA A 36 6.32 6.88 4.08
N PHE A 37 6.71 7.15 2.83
CA PHE A 37 8.05 7.64 2.47
C PHE A 37 8.10 9.18 2.29
N THR A 38 6.97 9.88 2.38
CA THR A 38 6.90 11.34 2.17
C THR A 38 7.62 12.16 3.24
N SER A 39 7.89 11.61 4.43
CA SER A 39 8.70 12.29 5.46
C SER A 39 10.09 12.67 4.93
N ASN A 40 10.58 11.85 4.00
CA ASN A 40 11.96 11.74 3.60
C ASN A 40 12.17 12.08 2.12
N TYR A 41 11.12 11.91 1.32
CA TYR A 41 11.15 12.09 -0.13
C TYR A 41 10.06 13.06 -0.58
N HIS A 42 10.35 13.83 -1.63
CA HIS A 42 9.32 14.32 -2.53
C HIS A 42 8.97 13.17 -3.48
N ILE A 43 7.68 12.85 -3.61
CA ILE A 43 7.21 11.71 -4.40
C ILE A 43 6.19 12.22 -5.42
N LEU A 44 6.36 11.80 -6.67
CA LEU A 44 5.41 12.04 -7.75
C LEU A 44 5.00 10.70 -8.37
N VAL A 45 3.69 10.48 -8.52
CA VAL A 45 3.12 9.30 -9.18
C VAL A 45 2.50 9.73 -10.49
N ASN A 46 3.03 9.22 -11.61
CA ASN A 46 2.54 9.52 -12.95
C ASN A 46 2.05 8.26 -13.64
N ARG A 47 0.90 8.32 -14.29
CA ARG A 47 0.42 7.25 -15.16
C ARG A 47 1.28 7.21 -16.44
N VAL A 48 1.84 6.04 -16.76
CA VAL A 48 2.61 5.83 -18.00
C VAL A 48 1.70 5.28 -19.10
N ASN A 49 0.85 4.33 -18.74
CA ASN A 49 -0.17 3.75 -19.62
C ASN A 49 -1.31 3.18 -18.77
N ASP A 50 -2.21 2.41 -19.38
CA ASP A 50 -3.39 1.93 -18.67
C ASP A 50 -3.11 1.00 -17.49
N THR A 51 -2.03 0.24 -17.56
CA THR A 51 -1.67 -0.79 -16.59
C THR A 51 -0.40 -0.44 -15.81
N THR A 52 0.14 0.77 -15.96
CA THR A 52 1.46 1.08 -15.45
C THR A 52 1.55 2.51 -14.93
N VAL A 53 2.14 2.64 -13.75
CA VAL A 53 2.50 3.93 -13.15
C VAL A 53 4.01 4.01 -12.93
N LYS A 54 4.54 5.23 -13.02
CA LYS A 54 5.91 5.56 -12.63
C LYS A 54 5.86 6.34 -11.33
N VAL A 55 6.61 5.86 -10.34
CA VAL A 55 6.81 6.55 -9.07
C VAL A 55 8.21 7.15 -9.07
N ILE A 56 8.31 8.45 -8.84
CA ILE A 56 9.55 9.22 -8.84
C ILE A 56 9.83 9.68 -7.42
N PHE A 57 11.06 9.46 -6.96
CA PHE A 57 11.56 9.82 -5.65
C PHE A 57 12.67 10.88 -5.79
N GLU A 58 12.56 11.96 -5.01
CA GLU A 58 13.63 12.93 -4.81
C GLU A 58 13.88 13.11 -3.30
N LEU A 59 15.13 12.95 -2.86
CA LEU A 59 15.52 13.19 -1.47
C LEU A 59 15.27 14.65 -1.09
N LYS A 60 14.51 14.88 0.00
CA LYS A 60 14.29 16.23 0.55
C LYS A 60 15.60 16.86 1.05
N ASN A 61 16.39 16.07 1.78
CA ASN A 61 17.70 16.50 2.27
C ASN A 61 18.80 15.88 1.39
N LYS A 62 19.40 16.70 0.53
CA LYS A 62 20.46 16.28 -0.41
C LYS A 62 21.79 15.93 0.27
N SER A 63 21.96 16.28 1.54
CA SER A 63 23.13 15.90 2.37
C SER A 63 22.90 14.62 3.18
N SER A 64 21.73 14.01 3.04
CA SER A 64 21.39 12.72 3.64
C SER A 64 22.33 11.61 3.15
N ARG A 65 22.77 10.73 4.07
CA ARG A 65 23.54 9.51 3.73
C ARG A 65 22.64 8.32 3.38
N ARG A 66 21.34 8.54 3.16
CA ARG A 66 20.39 7.47 2.82
C ARG A 66 20.68 6.89 1.44
N ASN A 67 20.56 5.58 1.34
CA ASN A 67 20.72 4.87 0.09
C ASN A 67 19.35 4.75 -0.59
N ILE A 68 19.08 5.65 -1.54
CA ILE A 68 17.81 5.69 -2.26
C ILE A 68 17.45 4.36 -2.94
N SER A 69 18.45 3.54 -3.33
CA SER A 69 18.21 2.23 -3.92
C SER A 69 17.64 1.24 -2.89
N GLU A 70 18.17 1.21 -1.67
CA GLU A 70 17.64 0.36 -0.60
C GLU A 70 16.27 0.87 -0.13
N ASP A 71 16.10 2.17 0.06
CA ASP A 71 14.81 2.76 0.43
C ASP A 71 13.71 2.43 -0.61
N ILE A 72 14.06 2.33 -1.90
CA ILE A 72 13.10 1.91 -2.95
C ILE A 72 12.74 0.42 -2.85
N LYS A 73 13.66 -0.45 -2.43
CA LYS A 73 13.34 -1.87 -2.18
C LYS A 73 12.39 -2.01 -0.99
N ASP A 74 12.63 -1.23 0.07
CA ASP A 74 11.74 -1.20 1.24
C ASP A 74 10.36 -0.63 0.87
N PHE A 75 10.32 0.36 -0.02
CA PHE A 75 9.08 0.86 -0.59
C PHE A 75 8.31 -0.23 -1.36
N LEU A 76 8.99 -1.05 -2.18
CA LEU A 76 8.33 -2.16 -2.89
C LEU A 76 7.74 -3.20 -1.94
N ASN A 77 8.44 -3.53 -0.86
CA ASN A 77 7.90 -4.39 0.20
C ASN A 77 6.66 -3.75 0.85
N SER A 78 6.72 -2.45 1.12
CA SER A 78 5.59 -1.70 1.67
C SER A 78 4.37 -1.73 0.74
N VAL A 79 4.55 -1.64 -0.59
CA VAL A 79 3.44 -1.77 -1.56
C VAL A 79 2.73 -3.11 -1.40
N ILE A 80 3.48 -4.21 -1.20
CA ILE A 80 2.92 -5.54 -0.98
C ILE A 80 2.13 -5.56 0.34
N ASP A 81 2.68 -5.01 1.42
CA ASP A 81 2.02 -4.97 2.72
C ASP A 81 0.70 -4.21 2.68
N TYR A 82 0.68 -3.03 2.03
CA TYR A 82 -0.54 -2.26 1.84
C TYR A 82 -1.55 -2.97 0.94
N GLN A 83 -1.10 -3.68 -0.11
CA GLN A 83 -1.99 -4.48 -0.95
C GLN A 83 -2.66 -5.60 -0.18
N VAL A 84 -1.92 -6.31 0.67
CA VAL A 84 -2.47 -7.38 1.51
C VAL A 84 -3.49 -6.80 2.49
N ARG A 85 -3.16 -5.67 3.13
CA ARG A 85 -4.08 -4.98 4.03
C ARG A 85 -5.37 -4.58 3.33
N LEU A 86 -5.28 -3.98 2.15
CA LEU A 86 -6.45 -3.56 1.36
C LEU A 86 -7.35 -4.75 1.04
N ARG A 87 -6.79 -5.90 0.63
CA ARG A 87 -7.55 -7.12 0.36
C ARG A 87 -8.21 -7.69 1.61
N LEU A 88 -7.52 -7.65 2.75
CA LEU A 88 -8.09 -8.10 4.03
C LEU A 88 -9.26 -7.19 4.46
N GLU A 89 -9.12 -5.87 4.32
CA GLU A 89 -10.20 -4.92 4.62
C GLU A 89 -11.42 -5.16 3.72
N GLN A 90 -11.21 -5.37 2.42
CA GLN A 90 -12.27 -5.71 1.48
C GLN A 90 -12.94 -7.03 1.83
N THR A 91 -12.17 -8.07 2.16
CA THR A 91 -12.70 -9.41 2.49
C THR A 91 -13.45 -9.41 3.82
N ASN A 92 -12.93 -8.71 4.82
CA ASN A 92 -13.46 -8.70 6.18
C ASN A 92 -14.60 -7.70 6.38
N SER A 93 -14.85 -6.80 5.43
CA SER A 93 -15.99 -5.86 5.45
C SER A 93 -17.31 -6.58 5.75
N LYS A 94 -17.58 -7.68 5.04
CA LYS A 94 -18.80 -8.49 5.21
C LYS A 94 -18.87 -9.14 6.59
N ILE A 95 -17.75 -9.64 7.10
CA ILE A 95 -17.70 -10.27 8.43
C ILE A 95 -17.96 -9.22 9.51
N ARG A 96 -17.36 -8.03 9.39
CA ARG A 96 -17.63 -6.90 10.28
C ARG A 96 -19.11 -6.55 10.28
N ASP A 97 -19.73 -6.44 9.11
CA ASP A 97 -21.15 -6.10 8.99
C ASP A 97 -22.05 -7.16 9.65
N LEU A 98 -21.71 -8.44 9.50
CA LEU A 98 -22.44 -9.54 10.16
C LEU A 98 -22.28 -9.49 11.68
N ILE A 99 -21.06 -9.23 12.19
CA ILE A 99 -20.82 -9.09 13.63
C ILE A 99 -21.63 -7.92 14.19
N VAL A 100 -21.59 -6.76 13.54
CA VAL A 100 -22.37 -5.58 13.94
C VAL A 100 -23.87 -5.90 13.91
N LYS A 101 -24.36 -6.46 12.81
CA LYS A 101 -25.78 -6.81 12.68
C LYS A 101 -26.23 -7.80 13.77
N HIS A 102 -25.39 -8.77 14.12
CA HIS A 102 -25.70 -9.74 15.17
C HIS A 102 -25.66 -9.11 16.57
N ALA A 103 -24.62 -8.34 16.89
CA ALA A 103 -24.48 -7.66 18.18
C ALA A 103 -25.61 -6.65 18.46
N PHE A 104 -26.18 -6.04 17.41
CA PHE A 104 -27.33 -5.14 17.51
C PHE A 104 -28.64 -5.80 17.06
N SER A 105 -28.67 -7.12 16.86
CA SER A 105 -29.92 -7.80 16.55
C SER A 105 -30.85 -7.77 17.78
N PRO A 106 -32.16 -7.52 17.60
CA PRO A 106 -33.09 -7.51 18.72
C PRO A 106 -33.09 -8.89 19.38
N ILE A 107 -32.87 -8.90 20.70
CA ILE A 107 -32.93 -10.10 21.52
C ILE A 107 -34.40 -10.55 21.58
N ASP A 108 -34.66 -11.80 21.21
CA ASP A 108 -35.96 -12.43 21.41
C ASP A 108 -36.07 -12.90 22.86
N LEU A 109 -36.41 -11.96 23.74
CA LEU A 109 -36.50 -12.15 25.18
C LEU A 109 -37.41 -13.33 25.58
N LYS A 110 -38.44 -13.65 24.79
CA LYS A 110 -39.32 -14.79 25.07
C LYS A 110 -38.58 -16.12 24.89
N LYS A 111 -37.80 -16.24 23.82
CA LYS A 111 -37.08 -17.45 23.47
C LYS A 111 -35.92 -17.74 24.42
N GLU A 112 -35.27 -16.70 24.94
CA GLU A 112 -34.21 -16.83 25.95
C GLU A 112 -34.77 -17.25 27.32
N ILE A 113 -35.89 -16.67 27.74
CA ILE A 113 -36.55 -17.02 29.01
C ILE A 113 -37.07 -18.46 28.99
N GLU A 114 -37.58 -18.95 27.85
CA GLU A 114 -38.04 -20.34 27.69
C GLU A 114 -36.89 -21.36 27.60
N SER A 115 -35.64 -20.92 27.41
CA SER A 115 -34.44 -21.77 27.33
C SER A 115 -33.65 -21.89 28.65
N LEU A 116 -34.07 -21.16 29.70
CA LEU A 116 -33.53 -21.18 31.06
C LEU A 116 -34.34 -22.14 31.96
#